data_AF-D3Z254-F1
#
_entry.id   AF-D3Z254-F1
#
_cell.length_a   1.000
_cell.length_b   1.000
_cell.length_c   1.000
_cell.angle_alpha   90.00
_cell.angle_beta   90.00
_cell.angle_gamma   90.00
#
_symmetry.space_group_name_H-M   'P 1'
#
loop_
_entity.id
_entity.type
_entity.pdbx_description
1 polymer ?
#
loop_
_entity_poly.entity_id
_entity_poly.type
_entity_poly.pdbx_seq_one_letter_code
_entity_poly.pdbx_strand_id
1 'polypeptide(L)'
;MGLVRYDFSGLKTFLSHQYYEGTLSFLPAQHTVGSPRDNKPCRAGCFVCRQSKQQLEEEEKKALYGLENAEEMEEWQVTCGKFLAINATNMSCACPRSPGGLSPFAHLGDGSSDLILIRKCSRFNFLRFLIRHTNQEDQFDFTFVEVYRVKKFHFTSKHVEDEDNDSKEQEKQKFGKICKDRPSCTCSASRSSWNCDGEVMHSPAIEVRVHCQLVRLFARGIEEES
;
A
#
# COMPACT_ATOMS: atom_id res chain seq x y z
N MET A 1 0.75 -13.31 25.49
CA MET A 1 1.76 -12.23 25.34
C MET A 1 1.04 -11.00 24.80
N GLY A 2 0.78 -9.97 25.62
CA GLY A 2 0.09 -8.74 25.21
C GLY A 2 0.92 -7.90 24.22
N LEU A 3 1.05 -6.58 24.44
CA LEU A 3 1.79 -5.68 23.55
C LEU A 3 3.24 -6.12 23.25
N VAL A 4 3.88 -6.87 24.15
CA VAL A 4 5.23 -7.45 23.98
C VAL A 4 5.36 -8.34 22.74
N ARG A 5 4.26 -8.92 22.23
CA ARG A 5 4.27 -9.73 21.01
C ARG A 5 4.76 -8.93 19.79
N TYR A 6 4.48 -7.64 19.74
CA TYR A 6 4.89 -6.76 18.64
C TYR A 6 6.39 -6.50 18.67
N ASP A 7 7.02 -6.41 19.85
CA ASP A 7 8.47 -6.25 19.99
C ASP A 7 9.20 -7.49 19.52
N PHE A 8 8.77 -8.66 19.97
CA PHE A 8 9.38 -9.93 19.58
C PHE A 8 9.19 -10.20 18.08
N SER A 9 7.97 -10.01 17.57
CA SER A 9 7.69 -10.18 16.14
C SER A 9 8.45 -9.16 15.30
N GLY A 10 8.50 -7.90 15.72
CA GLY A 10 9.23 -6.83 15.03
C GLY A 10 10.73 -7.11 14.97
N LEU A 11 11.34 -7.51 16.08
CA LEU A 11 12.75 -7.89 16.12
C LEU A 11 13.04 -9.11 15.24
N LYS A 12 12.18 -10.15 15.30
CA LYS A 12 12.30 -11.32 14.43
C LYS A 12 12.22 -10.95 12.95
N THR A 13 11.23 -10.13 12.58
CA THR A 13 11.05 -9.66 11.20
C THR A 13 12.28 -8.86 10.75
N PHE A 14 12.74 -7.91 11.57
CA PHE A 14 13.93 -7.11 11.30
C PHE A 14 15.19 -7.97 11.08
N LEU A 15 15.43 -8.95 11.95
CA LEU A 15 16.58 -9.84 11.82
C LEU A 15 16.47 -10.71 10.56
N SER A 16 15.28 -11.21 10.24
CA SER A 16 15.04 -12.04 9.07
C SER A 16 15.26 -11.28 7.75
N HIS A 17 14.92 -9.99 7.72
CA HIS A 17 15.14 -9.06 6.61
C HIS A 17 14.74 -9.65 5.24
N GLN A 18 13.57 -10.28 5.21
CA GLN A 18 13.00 -10.91 4.03
C GLN A 18 12.45 -9.86 3.05
N TYR A 19 12.45 -10.20 1.76
CA TYR A 19 11.93 -9.35 0.71
C TYR A 19 10.75 -10.03 0.02
N TYR A 20 9.79 -9.23 -0.42
CA TYR A 20 8.68 -9.62 -1.26
C TYR A 20 8.99 -9.18 -2.69
N GLU A 21 9.02 -10.12 -3.63
CA GLU A 21 9.28 -9.84 -5.04
C GLU A 21 7.98 -9.94 -5.83
N GLY A 22 7.71 -8.95 -6.67
CA GLY A 22 6.50 -8.91 -7.48
C GLY A 22 6.34 -7.62 -8.27
N THR A 23 5.18 -7.51 -8.91
CA THR A 23 4.76 -6.36 -9.68
C THR A 23 3.67 -5.62 -8.95
N LEU A 24 3.83 -4.30 -8.87
CA LEU A 24 2.89 -3.38 -8.28
C LEU A 24 2.43 -2.40 -9.36
N SER A 25 1.15 -2.43 -9.68
CA SER A 25 0.51 -1.46 -10.56
C SER A 25 -0.38 -0.56 -9.71
N PHE A 26 -0.34 0.75 -9.91
CA PHE A 26 -1.17 1.67 -9.16
C PHE A 26 -1.64 2.84 -10.01
N LEU A 27 -2.79 3.39 -9.61
CA LEU A 27 -3.38 4.56 -10.23
C LEU A 27 -3.18 5.76 -9.31
N PRO A 28 -2.31 6.72 -9.69
CA PRO A 28 -2.12 7.94 -8.91
C PRO A 28 -3.42 8.75 -8.79
N ALA A 29 -3.65 9.36 -7.63
CA ALA A 29 -4.79 10.22 -7.41
C ALA A 29 -4.53 11.65 -7.93
N GLN A 30 -4.36 11.78 -9.25
CA GLN A 30 -3.95 13.04 -9.90
C GLN A 30 -4.88 14.23 -9.61
N HIS A 31 -6.16 13.96 -9.35
CA HIS A 31 -7.18 14.99 -9.06
C HIS A 31 -7.26 15.39 -7.59
N THR A 32 -6.65 14.62 -6.68
CA THR A 32 -6.60 14.99 -5.25
C THR A 32 -5.57 16.09 -5.05
N VAL A 33 -5.99 17.20 -4.46
CA VAL A 33 -5.10 18.32 -4.19
C VAL A 33 -4.23 17.97 -2.97
N GLY A 34 -3.00 17.55 -3.24
CA GLY A 34 -1.93 17.54 -2.26
C GLY A 34 -1.00 16.33 -2.30
N SER A 35 0.17 16.49 -1.72
CA SER A 35 1.20 15.47 -1.52
C SER A 35 1.12 14.83 -0.14
N PRO A 36 1.53 13.55 0.01
CA PRO A 36 1.84 12.96 1.32
C PRO A 36 2.85 13.77 2.15
N ARG A 37 3.58 14.72 1.52
CA ARG A 37 4.57 15.60 2.15
C ARG A 37 4.14 17.06 2.27
N ASP A 38 2.86 17.38 2.09
CA ASP A 38 2.37 18.77 2.14
C ASP A 38 2.37 19.41 3.53
N ASN A 39 2.71 18.65 4.58
CA ASN A 39 2.75 19.10 5.96
C ASN A 39 1.41 19.69 6.47
N LYS A 40 0.29 19.29 5.87
CA LYS A 40 -1.06 19.72 6.24
C LYS A 40 -1.86 18.55 6.79
N PRO A 41 -2.07 18.46 8.12
CA PRO A 41 -2.86 17.38 8.69
C PRO A 41 -4.34 17.54 8.33
N CYS A 42 -5.04 16.41 8.19
CA CYS A 42 -6.47 16.40 7.94
C CYS A 42 -7.26 16.71 9.21
N ARG A 43 -8.06 17.78 9.17
CA ARG A 43 -8.90 18.26 10.29
C ARG A 43 -10.37 18.35 9.88
N ALA A 44 -11.25 18.61 10.86
CA ALA A 44 -12.65 18.92 10.64
C ALA A 44 -12.76 20.08 9.62
N GLY A 45 -13.67 19.95 8.65
CA GLY A 45 -13.82 20.95 7.60
C GLY A 45 -12.69 20.97 6.54
N CYS A 46 -11.83 19.94 6.49
CA CYS A 46 -10.71 19.88 5.56
C CYS A 46 -11.08 20.25 4.12
N PHE A 47 -10.39 21.26 3.57
CA PHE A 47 -10.59 21.75 2.21
C PHE A 47 -10.38 20.65 1.17
N VAL A 48 -9.29 19.87 1.29
CA VAL A 48 -8.93 18.80 0.34
C VAL A 48 -10.04 17.76 0.25
N CYS A 49 -10.50 17.23 1.39
CA CYS A 49 -11.57 16.22 1.41
C CYS A 49 -12.90 16.77 0.84
N ARG A 50 -13.24 18.03 1.15
CA ARG A 50 -14.43 18.68 0.59
C ARG A 50 -14.34 18.83 -0.93
N GLN A 51 -13.18 19.23 -1.45
CA GLN A 51 -12.94 19.38 -2.87
C GLN A 51 -13.00 18.03 -3.61
N SER A 52 -12.35 17.00 -3.06
CA SER A 52 -12.41 15.64 -3.61
C SER A 52 -13.84 15.10 -3.68
N LYS A 53 -14.69 15.45 -2.70
CA LYS A 53 -16.11 15.11 -2.75
C LYS A 53 -16.83 15.79 -3.92
N GLN A 54 -16.61 17.09 -4.10
CA GLN A 54 -17.25 17.84 -5.20
C GLN A 54 -16.84 17.29 -6.56
N GLN A 55 -15.55 16.97 -6.73
CA GLN A 55 -15.04 16.32 -7.94
C GLN A 55 -15.70 14.97 -8.19
N LEU A 56 -15.82 14.11 -7.17
CA LEU A 56 -16.50 12.83 -7.32
C LEU A 56 -17.98 13.01 -7.72
N GLU A 57 -18.70 13.93 -7.08
CA GLU A 57 -20.10 14.22 -7.42
C GLU A 57 -20.25 14.76 -8.86
N GLU A 58 -19.24 15.45 -9.39
CA GLU A 58 -19.19 15.89 -10.79
C GLU A 58 -18.86 14.75 -11.76
N GLU A 59 -17.88 13.90 -11.43
CA GLU A 59 -17.52 12.69 -12.19
C GLU A 59 -18.73 11.75 -12.31
N GLU A 60 -19.42 11.48 -11.20
CA GLU A 60 -20.63 10.63 -11.17
C GLU A 60 -21.76 11.21 -12.03
N LYS A 61 -21.96 12.53 -12.00
CA LYS A 61 -22.95 13.19 -12.86
C LYS A 61 -22.57 13.06 -14.33
N LYS A 62 -21.31 13.30 -14.70
CA LYS A 62 -20.85 13.15 -16.08
C LYS A 62 -21.08 11.73 -16.59
N ALA A 63 -20.74 10.72 -15.79
CA ALA A 63 -20.99 9.31 -16.12
C ALA A 63 -22.49 9.02 -16.33
N LEU A 64 -23.36 9.53 -15.45
CA LEU A 64 -24.82 9.37 -15.57
C LEU A 64 -25.38 9.95 -16.88
N TYR A 65 -24.84 11.08 -17.34
CA TYR A 65 -25.25 11.72 -18.59
C TYR A 65 -24.49 11.20 -19.82
N GLY A 66 -23.60 10.21 -19.67
CA GLY A 66 -22.76 9.70 -20.76
C GLY A 66 -21.79 10.75 -21.32
N LEU A 67 -21.47 11.79 -20.54
CA LEU A 67 -20.51 12.85 -20.87
C LEU A 67 -19.11 12.51 -20.36
N GLU A 68 -18.77 11.22 -20.34
CA GLU A 68 -17.45 10.75 -19.95
C GLU A 68 -16.44 11.33 -20.93
N ASN A 69 -15.47 12.09 -20.41
CA ASN A 69 -14.37 12.57 -21.23
C ASN A 69 -13.55 11.35 -21.67
N ALA A 70 -13.62 10.99 -22.95
CA ALA A 70 -12.84 9.88 -23.53
C ALA A 70 -11.31 10.07 -23.40
N GLU A 71 -10.85 11.25 -22.97
CA GLU A 71 -9.45 11.62 -22.81
C GLU A 71 -8.88 11.43 -21.39
N GLU A 72 -9.72 11.18 -20.36
CA GLU A 72 -9.24 10.84 -19.01
C GLU A 72 -8.96 9.34 -18.91
N MET A 73 -8.00 8.84 -19.69
CA MET A 73 -7.47 7.49 -19.49
C MET A 73 -6.76 7.42 -18.13
N GLU A 74 -7.25 6.55 -17.24
CA GLU A 74 -6.57 6.18 -16.00
C GLU A 74 -5.13 5.70 -16.32
N GLU A 75 -4.13 6.57 -16.11
CA GLU A 75 -2.73 6.24 -16.38
C GLU A 75 -2.15 5.40 -15.23
N TRP A 76 -2.15 4.09 -15.43
CA TRP A 76 -1.54 3.15 -14.52
C TRP A 76 -0.02 3.26 -14.54
N GLN A 77 0.57 3.41 -13.36
CA GLN A 77 2.01 3.28 -13.16
C GLN A 77 2.32 1.86 -12.71
N VAL A 78 3.41 1.30 -13.22
CA VAL A 78 3.84 -0.06 -12.89
C VAL A 78 5.26 -0.04 -12.38
N THR A 79 5.50 -0.70 -11.26
CA THR A 79 6.84 -0.92 -10.71
C THR A 79 7.02 -2.38 -10.33
N CYS A 80 8.11 -2.97 -10.80
CA CYS A 80 8.48 -4.34 -10.49
C CYS A 80 9.72 -4.31 -9.59
N GLY A 81 9.82 -5.24 -8.63
CA GLY A 81 11.04 -5.37 -7.86
C GLY A 81 10.89 -6.08 -6.53
N LYS A 82 11.88 -5.83 -5.66
CA LYS A 82 11.97 -6.39 -4.32
C LYS A 82 11.66 -5.32 -3.27
N PHE A 83 10.66 -5.61 -2.46
CA PHE A 83 10.16 -4.73 -1.41
C PHE A 83 10.45 -5.36 -0.04
N LEU A 84 11.02 -4.59 0.88
CA LEU A 84 11.05 -4.95 2.30
C LEU A 84 9.66 -4.82 2.92
N ALA A 85 8.90 -3.81 2.49
CA ALA A 85 7.51 -3.62 2.86
C ALA A 85 6.75 -2.84 1.78
N ILE A 86 5.45 -3.10 1.72
CA ILE A 86 4.47 -2.36 0.95
C ILE A 86 3.38 -2.01 1.96
N ASN A 87 3.17 -0.72 2.22
CA ASN A 87 2.13 -0.25 3.13
C ASN A 87 1.17 0.65 2.35
N ALA A 88 -0.11 0.59 2.66
CA ALA A 88 -1.11 1.52 2.15
C ALA A 88 -1.89 2.06 3.34
N THR A 89 -1.91 3.38 3.51
CA THR A 89 -2.53 4.05 4.65
C THR A 89 -3.44 5.19 4.21
N ASN A 90 -4.71 5.16 4.59
CA ASN A 90 -5.70 6.22 4.34
C ASN A 90 -5.86 7.17 5.55
N MET A 91 -5.06 6.99 6.58
CA MET A 91 -5.00 7.81 7.79
C MET A 91 -3.56 7.85 8.30
N SER A 92 -3.29 8.66 9.33
CA SER A 92 -1.92 8.77 9.84
C SER A 92 -1.35 7.46 10.35
N CYS A 93 -2.18 6.60 10.91
CA CYS A 93 -1.77 5.40 11.65
C CYS A 93 -0.82 5.75 12.82
N ALA A 94 -1.02 6.94 13.42
CA ALA A 94 -0.28 7.39 14.59
C ALA A 94 -0.55 6.48 15.80
N CYS A 95 0.49 6.19 16.57
CA CYS A 95 0.42 5.39 17.78
C CYS A 95 1.53 5.81 18.76
N PRO A 96 1.52 5.35 20.03
CA PRO A 96 2.58 5.71 20.99
C PRO A 96 4.01 5.37 20.54
N ARG A 97 4.19 4.45 19.58
CA ARG A 97 5.48 4.06 19.00
C ARG A 97 5.87 4.84 17.75
N SER A 98 4.90 5.47 17.10
CA SER A 98 5.06 6.31 15.92
C SER A 98 4.12 7.50 16.06
N PRO A 99 4.52 8.57 16.76
CA PRO A 99 3.63 9.67 17.12
C PRO A 99 3.03 10.39 15.92
N GLY A 100 3.80 10.54 14.83
CA GLY A 100 3.29 11.06 13.55
C GLY A 100 2.56 10.00 12.72
N GLY A 101 2.80 8.72 12.99
CA GLY A 101 2.27 7.61 12.21
C GLY A 101 3.10 7.31 10.96
N LEU A 102 2.56 6.43 10.11
CA LEU A 102 3.20 6.04 8.84
C LEU A 102 2.99 7.10 7.76
N SER A 103 1.83 7.78 7.77
CA SER A 103 1.54 8.90 6.87
C SER A 103 0.87 10.08 7.60
N PRO A 104 1.64 10.92 8.32
CA PRO A 104 1.13 12.00 9.17
C PRO A 104 0.15 12.96 8.50
N PHE A 105 0.26 13.14 7.18
CA PHE A 105 -0.53 14.08 6.39
C PHE A 105 -1.51 13.37 5.44
N ALA A 106 -1.86 12.12 5.73
CA ALA A 106 -2.94 11.42 5.04
C ALA A 106 -4.28 12.10 5.32
N HIS A 107 -5.10 12.21 4.28
CA HIS A 107 -6.43 12.78 4.35
C HIS A 107 -7.49 11.69 4.48
N LEU A 108 -8.37 11.83 5.47
CA LEU A 108 -9.31 10.75 5.84
C LEU A 108 -10.43 10.51 4.82
N GLY A 109 -10.71 11.51 3.98
CA GLY A 109 -11.90 11.53 3.13
C GLY A 109 -11.69 12.15 1.76
N ASP A 110 -10.46 12.16 1.25
CA ASP A 110 -10.16 12.66 -0.10
C ASP A 110 -10.30 11.57 -1.19
N GLY A 111 -10.63 10.34 -0.79
CA GLY A 111 -10.76 9.19 -1.69
C GLY A 111 -9.41 8.65 -2.15
N SER A 112 -8.34 8.88 -1.39
CA SER A 112 -7.01 8.37 -1.68
C SER A 112 -6.38 7.62 -0.50
N SER A 113 -5.29 6.92 -0.79
CA SER A 113 -4.45 6.28 0.21
C SER A 113 -2.98 6.54 -0.14
N ASP A 114 -2.14 6.69 0.87
CA ASP A 114 -0.71 6.85 0.68
C ASP A 114 -0.07 5.46 0.63
N LEU A 115 0.39 5.08 -0.56
CA LEU A 115 1.09 3.84 -0.88
C LEU A 115 2.60 4.04 -0.68
N ILE A 116 3.14 3.44 0.38
CA ILE A 116 4.52 3.58 0.82
C ILE A 116 5.29 2.30 0.47
N LEU A 117 6.27 2.43 -0.41
CA LEU A 117 7.10 1.32 -0.89
C LEU A 117 8.49 1.42 -0.27
N ILE A 118 8.90 0.38 0.45
CA ILE A 118 10.25 0.27 0.99
C ILE A 118 11.02 -0.71 0.12
N ARG A 119 11.90 -0.20 -0.75
CA ARG A 119 12.75 -1.03 -1.60
C ARG A 119 13.88 -1.67 -0.81
N LYS A 120 14.57 -2.63 -1.44
CA LYS A 120 15.76 -3.29 -0.89
C LYS A 120 16.79 -2.26 -0.38
N CYS A 121 17.10 -2.34 0.91
CA CYS A 121 18.18 -1.57 1.54
C CYS A 121 18.93 -2.43 2.59
N SER A 122 20.03 -1.90 3.14
CA SER A 122 20.76 -2.58 4.21
C SER A 122 19.96 -2.62 5.51
N ARG A 123 20.24 -3.59 6.39
CA ARG A 123 19.62 -3.66 7.73
C ARG A 123 19.82 -2.38 8.54
N PHE A 124 20.99 -1.76 8.42
CA PHE A 124 21.30 -0.48 9.09
C PHE A 124 20.42 0.66 8.58
N ASN A 125 20.27 0.79 7.25
CA ASN A 125 19.38 1.79 6.65
C ASN A 125 17.92 1.54 7.01
N PHE A 126 17.49 0.27 7.04
CA PHE A 126 16.15 -0.08 7.47
C PHE A 126 15.92 0.25 8.96
N LEU A 127 16.90 0.01 9.83
CA LEU A 127 16.83 0.43 11.24
C LEU A 127 16.73 1.96 11.36
N ARG A 128 17.52 2.72 10.57
CA ARG A 128 17.44 4.18 10.53
C ARG A 128 16.04 4.65 10.13
N PHE A 129 15.43 3.98 9.14
CA PHE A 129 14.05 4.22 8.75
C PHE A 129 13.04 3.89 9.86
N LEU A 130 13.19 2.77 10.58
CA LEU A 130 12.32 2.45 11.71
C LEU A 130 12.43 3.49 12.82
N ILE A 131 13.65 3.94 13.14
CA ILE A 131 13.89 5.00 14.14
C ILE A 131 13.32 6.34 13.69
N ARG A 132 13.32 6.66 12.39
CA ARG A 132 12.74 7.91 11.86
C ARG A 132 11.27 8.10 12.25
N HIS A 133 10.51 7.02 12.45
CA HIS A 133 9.10 7.11 12.88
C HIS A 133 8.92 7.58 14.33
N THR A 134 9.99 7.65 15.12
CA THR A 134 9.93 8.11 16.52
C THR A 134 10.22 9.59 16.68
N ASN A 135 10.58 10.29 15.60
CA ASN A 135 10.89 11.71 15.59
C ASN A 135 9.94 12.49 14.66
N GLN A 136 10.26 13.75 14.35
CA GLN A 136 9.43 14.67 13.54
C GLN A 136 10.03 14.95 12.15
N GLU A 137 11.06 14.22 11.75
CA GLU A 137 11.66 14.35 10.42
C GLU A 137 10.81 13.61 9.37
N ASP A 138 10.94 14.00 8.09
CA ASP A 138 10.23 13.35 6.98
C ASP A 138 10.58 11.85 6.89
N GLN A 139 9.62 10.97 7.17
CA GLN A 139 9.84 9.52 7.13
C GLN A 139 10.06 8.95 5.74
N PHE A 140 9.75 9.73 4.70
CA PHE A 140 9.94 9.36 3.31
C PHE A 140 11.26 9.88 2.73
N ASP A 141 12.06 10.63 3.49
CA ASP A 141 13.37 11.16 3.06
C ASP A 141 14.48 10.10 3.12
N PHE A 142 14.32 9.07 2.28
CA PHE A 142 15.27 8.00 2.05
C PHE A 142 15.21 7.58 0.58
N THR A 143 16.37 7.32 -0.03
CA THR A 143 16.46 6.91 -1.45
C THR A 143 15.83 5.55 -1.76
N PHE A 144 15.54 4.74 -0.74
CA PHE A 144 14.88 3.44 -0.86
C PHE A 144 13.40 3.48 -0.44
N VAL A 145 12.85 4.66 -0.15
CA VAL A 145 11.44 4.84 0.24
C VAL A 145 10.76 5.68 -0.84
N GLU A 146 9.68 5.15 -1.38
CA GLU A 146 8.81 5.86 -2.31
C GLU A 146 7.42 5.98 -1.68
N VAL A 147 6.75 7.10 -1.95
CA VAL A 147 5.38 7.33 -1.49
C VAL A 147 4.55 7.89 -2.62
N TYR A 148 3.40 7.28 -2.86
CA TYR A 148 2.46 7.68 -3.90
C TYR A 148 1.07 7.83 -3.31
N ARG A 149 0.36 8.89 -3.67
CA ARG A 149 -1.06 9.00 -3.37
C ARG A 149 -1.86 8.31 -4.46
N VAL A 150 -2.62 7.29 -4.11
CA VAL A 150 -3.26 6.39 -5.09
C VAL A 150 -4.76 6.24 -4.83
N LYS A 151 -5.54 6.07 -5.91
CA LYS A 151 -6.96 5.68 -5.84
C LYS A 151 -7.11 4.15 -5.81
N LYS A 152 -6.22 3.45 -6.52
CA LYS A 152 -6.22 2.00 -6.69
C LYS A 152 -4.79 1.48 -6.74
N PHE A 153 -4.56 0.28 -6.23
CA PHE A 153 -3.35 -0.45 -6.56
C PHE A 153 -3.61 -1.96 -6.61
N HIS A 154 -2.76 -2.63 -7.36
CA HIS A 154 -2.74 -4.06 -7.53
C HIS A 154 -1.32 -4.54 -7.31
N PHE A 155 -1.16 -5.58 -6.50
CA PHE A 155 0.11 -6.28 -6.35
C PHE A 155 -0.07 -7.73 -6.76
N THR A 156 0.89 -8.26 -7.52
CA THR A 156 1.02 -9.68 -7.79
C THR A 156 2.44 -10.14 -7.46
N SER A 157 2.53 -11.19 -6.65
CA SER A 157 3.78 -11.87 -6.33
C SER A 157 4.38 -12.49 -7.59
N LYS A 158 5.70 -12.36 -7.77
CA LYS A 158 6.42 -12.89 -8.94
C LYS A 158 6.15 -14.38 -9.21
N HIS A 159 5.96 -15.16 -8.15
CA HIS A 159 5.69 -16.59 -8.27
C HIS A 159 4.41 -16.91 -9.06
N VAL A 160 3.41 -16.01 -9.07
CA VAL A 160 2.19 -16.17 -9.87
C VAL A 160 2.41 -15.77 -11.32
N GLU A 161 3.23 -14.75 -11.58
CA GLU A 161 3.56 -14.34 -12.95
C GLU A 161 4.30 -15.44 -13.70
N ASP A 162 5.21 -16.15 -13.03
CA ASP A 162 5.96 -17.26 -13.61
C ASP A 162 5.03 -18.45 -13.94
N GLU A 163 4.04 -18.78 -13.09
CA GLU A 163 3.07 -19.87 -13.34
C GLU A 163 2.11 -19.56 -14.51
N ASP A 164 1.64 -18.31 -14.63
CA ASP A 164 0.80 -17.87 -15.74
C ASP A 164 1.58 -17.83 -17.07
N ASN A 165 2.87 -17.50 -17.05
CA ASN A 165 3.70 -17.51 -18.26
C ASN A 165 4.07 -18.93 -18.72
N ASP A 166 4.32 -19.84 -17.78
CA ASP A 166 4.65 -21.24 -18.07
C ASP A 166 3.44 -22.00 -18.66
N SER A 167 2.22 -21.49 -18.44
CA SER A 167 0.99 -22.00 -19.07
C SER A 167 0.83 -21.61 -20.55
N LYS A 168 1.61 -20.65 -21.05
CA LYS A 168 1.61 -20.19 -22.47
C LYS A 168 2.80 -20.70 -23.29
N GLU A 169 3.81 -21.30 -22.67
CA GLU A 169 5.03 -21.80 -23.33
C GLU A 169 5.22 -23.33 -23.29
N GLN A 170 4.16 -24.13 -23.12
CA GLN A 170 4.27 -25.60 -23.19
C GLN A 170 4.01 -26.18 -24.59
N GLU A 171 4.83 -25.77 -25.57
CA GLU A 171 5.20 -26.62 -26.70
C GLU A 171 6.73 -26.56 -26.91
N LYS A 172 7.43 -27.40 -26.14
CA LYS A 172 8.84 -27.84 -26.21
C LYS A 172 9.60 -27.49 -24.93
N GLN A 173 9.78 -28.50 -24.09
CA GLN A 173 11.08 -29.00 -23.60
C GLN A 173 10.78 -30.19 -22.68
N LYS A 174 10.69 -31.38 -23.27
CA LYS A 174 10.74 -32.66 -22.55
C LYS A 174 12.15 -32.82 -21.99
N PHE A 175 12.41 -32.48 -20.72
CA PHE A 175 13.40 -33.15 -19.86
C PHE A 175 13.31 -32.57 -18.44
N GLY A 176 12.51 -33.22 -17.59
CA GLY A 176 12.35 -32.81 -16.18
C GLY A 176 11.26 -33.55 -15.42
N LYS A 177 10.97 -34.80 -15.76
CA LYS A 177 10.13 -35.68 -14.93
C LYS A 177 11.03 -36.31 -13.87
N ILE A 178 10.73 -36.11 -12.59
CA ILE A 178 10.43 -37.16 -11.60
C ILE A 178 10.28 -36.48 -10.22
N CYS A 179 9.03 -36.22 -9.84
CA CYS A 179 8.56 -36.23 -8.46
C CYS A 179 7.11 -36.71 -8.50
N LYS A 180 6.93 -38.00 -8.79
CA LYS A 180 5.69 -38.71 -8.50
C LYS A 180 5.98 -39.58 -7.27
N ASP A 181 5.04 -39.57 -6.32
CA ASP A 181 4.93 -40.49 -5.18
C ASP A 181 5.62 -40.11 -3.86
N ARG A 182 5.38 -38.88 -3.37
CA ARG A 182 5.37 -38.60 -1.90
C ARG A 182 4.24 -37.62 -1.53
N PRO A 183 3.34 -37.96 -0.58
CA PRO A 183 2.27 -37.07 -0.12
C PRO A 183 2.75 -35.91 0.78
N SER A 184 4.05 -35.56 0.73
CA SER A 184 4.63 -34.47 1.53
C SER A 184 5.47 -33.48 0.73
N CYS A 185 5.39 -33.48 -0.61
CA CYS A 185 5.92 -32.37 -1.39
C CYS A 185 4.93 -31.20 -1.28
N THR A 186 5.07 -30.42 -0.21
CA THR A 186 4.59 -29.04 -0.18
C THR A 186 5.46 -28.24 -1.14
N CYS A 187 5.20 -28.37 -2.44
CA CYS A 187 5.38 -27.23 -3.33
C CYS A 187 4.32 -26.21 -2.90
N SER A 188 4.57 -25.53 -1.78
CA SER A 188 3.66 -24.52 -1.30
C SER A 188 3.68 -23.43 -2.37
N ALA A 189 2.58 -23.25 -3.11
CA ALA A 189 2.32 -22.00 -3.79
C ALA A 189 2.77 -20.89 -2.84
N SER A 190 3.72 -20.04 -3.25
CA SER A 190 4.35 -19.07 -2.35
C SER A 190 3.27 -18.11 -1.83
N ARG A 191 2.72 -18.42 -0.65
CA ARG A 191 1.62 -17.67 -0.03
C ARG A 191 2.19 -16.36 0.48
N SER A 192 1.96 -15.24 -0.21
CA SER A 192 2.11 -13.94 0.46
C SER A 192 1.01 -13.76 1.48
N SER A 193 1.33 -13.01 2.53
CA SER A 193 0.41 -12.71 3.62
C SER A 193 0.35 -11.19 3.78
N TRP A 194 -0.85 -10.66 3.94
CA TRP A 194 -1.15 -9.24 4.07
C TRP A 194 -1.77 -8.98 5.42
N ASN A 195 -1.41 -7.87 6.05
CA ASN A 195 -2.11 -7.37 7.22
C ASN A 195 -3.09 -6.27 6.78
N CYS A 196 -4.36 -6.44 7.08
CA CYS A 196 -5.40 -5.44 6.85
C CYS A 196 -6.02 -5.10 8.21
N ASP A 197 -5.73 -3.91 8.72
CA ASP A 197 -6.21 -3.39 10.02
C ASP A 197 -6.06 -4.36 11.21
N GLY A 198 -4.99 -5.16 11.20
CA GLY A 198 -4.68 -6.14 12.25
C GLY A 198 -5.04 -7.58 11.91
N GLU A 199 -5.87 -7.81 10.90
CA GLU A 199 -6.24 -9.14 10.42
C GLU A 199 -5.28 -9.64 9.33
N VAL A 200 -4.97 -10.94 9.33
CA VAL A 200 -4.04 -11.54 8.37
C VAL A 200 -4.82 -12.23 7.24
N MET A 201 -4.54 -11.82 6.02
CA MET A 201 -5.07 -12.43 4.79
C MET A 201 -3.96 -13.13 4.02
N HIS A 202 -4.25 -14.30 3.45
CA HIS A 202 -3.30 -15.03 2.62
C HIS A 202 -3.72 -14.94 1.16
N SER A 203 -2.98 -14.21 0.36
CA SER A 203 -3.20 -14.13 -1.07
C SER A 203 -1.90 -13.75 -1.77
N PRO A 204 -1.52 -14.42 -2.87
CA PRO A 204 -0.35 -14.06 -3.68
C PRO A 204 -0.54 -12.74 -4.45
N ALA A 205 -1.79 -12.32 -4.64
CA ALA A 205 -2.15 -11.09 -5.32
C ALA A 205 -3.26 -10.35 -4.56
N ILE A 206 -3.21 -9.02 -4.55
CA ILE A 206 -4.26 -8.19 -3.96
C ILE A 206 -4.62 -7.04 -4.89
N GLU A 207 -5.88 -6.63 -4.82
CA GLU A 207 -6.35 -5.39 -5.42
C GLU A 207 -7.00 -4.55 -4.32
N VAL A 208 -6.63 -3.28 -4.27
CA VAL A 208 -7.13 -2.32 -3.29
C VAL A 208 -7.68 -1.13 -4.05
N ARG A 209 -8.88 -0.70 -3.64
CA ARG A 209 -9.56 0.49 -4.16
C ARG A 209 -10.00 1.36 -3.00
N VAL A 210 -9.80 2.66 -3.13
CA VAL A 210 -10.19 3.64 -2.12
C VAL A 210 -11.48 4.32 -2.54
N HIS A 211 -12.40 4.48 -1.58
CA HIS A 211 -13.69 5.14 -1.79
C HIS A 211 -13.74 6.45 -0.99
N CYS A 212 -14.13 7.55 -1.66
CA CYS A 212 -14.22 8.87 -1.04
C CYS A 212 -15.41 8.95 -0.09
N GLN A 213 -15.14 9.16 1.20
CA GLN A 213 -16.15 9.43 2.25
C GLN A 213 -17.29 8.40 2.33
N LEU A 214 -16.96 7.12 2.14
CA LEU A 214 -17.92 6.02 2.17
C LEU A 214 -18.63 5.87 3.53
N VAL A 215 -17.93 6.19 4.63
CA VAL A 215 -18.41 6.00 6.01
C VAL A 215 -18.34 7.34 6.76
N ARG A 216 -19.33 7.59 7.63
CA ARG A 216 -19.33 8.71 8.57
C ARG A 216 -18.95 8.22 9.96
N LEU A 217 -17.99 8.88 10.58
CA LEU A 217 -17.44 8.52 11.88
C LEU A 217 -17.53 9.72 12.82
N PHE A 218 -17.79 9.47 14.10
CA PHE A 218 -17.55 10.44 15.15
C PHE A 218 -16.09 10.33 15.59
N ALA A 219 -15.33 11.41 15.46
CA ALA A 219 -13.91 11.45 15.80
C ALA A 219 -13.63 12.58 16.80
N ARG A 220 -12.51 12.46 17.53
CA ARG A 220 -11.93 13.48 18.41
C ARG A 220 -10.46 13.67 18.03
N GLY A 221 -9.91 14.85 18.29
CA GLY A 221 -8.52 15.19 17.96
C GLY A 221 -8.31 15.68 16.51
N ILE A 222 -9.39 15.91 15.78
CA ILE A 222 -9.36 16.49 14.42
C ILE A 222 -9.98 17.88 14.39
N GLU A 223 -10.39 18.42 15.53
CA GLU A 223 -10.97 19.75 15.62
C GLU A 223 -9.96 20.81 15.13
N GLU A 224 -10.47 21.93 14.61
CA GLU A 224 -9.62 23.08 14.29
C GLU A 224 -8.92 23.56 15.58
N GLU A 225 -7.65 23.92 15.48
CA GLU A 225 -6.96 24.55 16.61
C GLU A 225 -7.58 25.93 16.84
N SER A 226 -8.27 26.06 17.97
CA SER A 226 -8.88 27.30 18.46
C SER A 226 -7.86 28.31 18.94
#